data_AF-A0A958KUV8-F1
#
_entry.id   AF-A0A958KUV8-F1
#
_cell.length_a   1.000
_cell.length_b   1.000
_cell.length_c   1.000
_cell.angle_alpha   90.00
_cell.angle_beta   90.00
_cell.angle_gamma   90.00
#
_symmetry.space_group_name_H-M   'P 1'
#
loop_
_entity.id
_entity.type
_entity.pdbx_description
1 polymer ?
#
loop_
_entity_poly.entity_id
_entity_poly.type
_entity_poly.pdbx_seq_one_letter_code
_entity_poly.pdbx_strand_id
1 'polypeptide(L)'
;IGGEITRLSQMGIEITRNGVLKLDEDKFNQVLAQKSDHVQRFFAGDGFKIGFIPSIRREIANLTNSAFGSISNRKRALEDNIKRTDQSIANKERGLDRREQQLRRQFSNLEQTMGRLKQQSAAVGQIGQGGGGMNLSGASLKA
;
A
#
# COMPACT_ATOMS: atom_id res chain seq x y z
N ILE A 1 -25.72 -28.84 -28.98
CA ILE A 1 -25.79 -29.98 -28.02
C ILE A 1 -27.22 -30.03 -27.52
N GLY A 2 -28.05 -30.89 -28.12
CA GLY A 2 -29.45 -31.07 -27.74
C GLY A 2 -29.60 -32.42 -27.04
N GLY A 3 -29.64 -32.39 -25.72
CA GLY A 3 -30.10 -33.48 -24.88
C GLY A 3 -31.10 -32.88 -23.90
N GLU A 4 -32.11 -33.63 -23.48
CA GLU A 4 -33.18 -33.13 -22.60
C GLU A 4 -32.66 -32.48 -21.30
N ILE A 5 -31.44 -32.82 -20.88
CA ILE A 5 -30.73 -32.23 -19.75
C ILE A 5 -29.69 -31.23 -20.26
N THR A 6 -29.94 -29.95 -20.01
CA THR A 6 -29.05 -28.81 -20.33
C THR A 6 -28.69 -27.96 -19.12
N ARG A 7 -29.31 -28.22 -17.95
CA ARG A 7 -29.14 -27.42 -16.72
C ARG A 7 -29.13 -28.32 -15.48
N LEU A 8 -28.39 -27.91 -14.44
CA LEU A 8 -28.36 -28.58 -13.13
C LEU A 8 -29.75 -28.71 -12.48
N SER A 9 -30.61 -27.70 -12.61
CA SER A 9 -31.95 -27.68 -12.03
C SER A 9 -32.89 -28.75 -12.60
N GLN A 10 -32.63 -29.24 -13.82
CA GLN A 10 -33.38 -30.33 -14.43
C GLN A 10 -33.07 -31.67 -13.78
N MET A 11 -31.92 -31.80 -13.11
CA MET A 11 -31.51 -32.98 -12.34
C MET A 11 -31.74 -32.83 -10.83
N GLY A 12 -32.48 -31.80 -10.39
CA GLY A 12 -32.69 -31.57 -8.95
C GLY A 12 -31.50 -30.94 -8.22
N ILE A 13 -30.55 -30.36 -8.94
CA ILE A 13 -29.47 -29.57 -8.33
C ILE A 13 -29.80 -28.09 -8.48
N GLU A 14 -30.07 -27.42 -7.35
CA GLU A 14 -30.39 -26.00 -7.30
C GLU A 14 -29.21 -25.20 -6.75
N ILE A 15 -28.95 -24.04 -7.35
CA ILE A 15 -28.03 -23.03 -6.81
C ILE A 15 -28.88 -22.03 -6.05
N THR A 16 -28.73 -22.01 -4.73
CA THR A 16 -29.44 -21.05 -3.88
C THR A 16 -28.90 -19.63 -4.08
N ARG A 17 -29.64 -18.61 -3.61
CA ARG A 17 -29.21 -17.20 -3.72
C ARG A 17 -27.88 -16.89 -3.01
N ASN A 18 -27.51 -17.67 -2.00
CA ASN A 18 -26.22 -17.59 -1.31
C ASN A 18 -25.12 -18.45 -1.96
N GLY A 19 -25.36 -19.06 -3.13
CA GLY A 19 -24.36 -19.83 -3.86
C GLY A 19 -24.13 -21.25 -3.34
N VAL A 20 -25.04 -21.77 -2.51
CA VAL A 20 -24.99 -23.16 -2.01
C VAL A 20 -25.68 -24.06 -3.01
N LEU A 21 -25.09 -25.23 -3.26
CA LEU A 21 -25.71 -26.29 -4.05
C LEU A 21 -26.64 -27.10 -3.14
N LYS A 22 -27.93 -27.11 -3.45
CA LYS A 22 -28.93 -27.97 -2.82
C LYS A 22 -29.25 -29.12 -3.77
N LEU A 23 -29.19 -30.34 -3.27
CA LEU A 23 -29.57 -31.54 -4.01
C LEU A 23 -30.95 -32.02 -3.56
N ASP A 24 -31.85 -32.19 -4.51
CA ASP A 24 -33.08 -32.97 -4.38
C ASP A 24 -32.74 -34.40 -4.79
N GLU A 25 -32.49 -35.27 -3.81
CA GLU A 25 -32.03 -36.64 -4.02
C GLU A 25 -33.08 -37.49 -4.77
N ASP A 26 -34.37 -37.32 -4.46
CA ASP A 26 -35.44 -38.09 -5.10
C ASP A 26 -35.52 -37.76 -6.59
N LYS A 27 -35.53 -36.47 -6.92
CA LYS A 27 -35.54 -36.02 -8.32
C LYS A 27 -34.26 -36.42 -9.06
N PHE A 28 -33.11 -36.29 -8.40
CA PHE A 28 -31.83 -36.68 -9.01
C PHE A 28 -31.80 -38.18 -9.31
N ASN A 29 -32.19 -39.03 -8.36
CA ASN A 29 -32.23 -40.48 -8.52
C ASN A 29 -33.22 -40.91 -9.60
N GLN A 30 -34.39 -40.27 -9.69
CA GLN A 30 -35.35 -40.53 -10.74
C GLN A 30 -34.79 -40.21 -12.13
N VAL A 31 -34.14 -39.05 -12.28
CA VAL A 31 -33.52 -38.64 -13.55
C VAL A 31 -32.34 -39.54 -13.90
N LEU A 32 -31.55 -39.96 -12.91
CA LEU A 32 -30.43 -40.88 -13.09
C LEU A 32 -30.91 -42.26 -13.56
N ALA A 33 -31.97 -42.80 -12.95
CA ALA A 33 -32.54 -44.09 -13.32
C ALA A 33 -33.16 -44.08 -14.72
N GLN A 34 -33.78 -42.97 -15.14
CA GLN A 34 -34.44 -42.86 -16.44
C GLN A 34 -33.49 -42.45 -17.57
N LYS A 35 -32.47 -41.64 -17.27
CA LYS A 35 -31.65 -40.92 -18.27
C LYS A 35 -30.17 -40.87 -17.90
N SER A 36 -29.61 -41.99 -17.42
CA SER A 36 -28.20 -42.11 -16.99
C SER A 36 -27.20 -41.55 -18.02
N ASP A 37 -27.39 -41.88 -19.29
CA ASP A 37 -26.49 -41.49 -20.37
C ASP A 37 -26.48 -39.98 -20.58
N HIS A 38 -27.63 -39.33 -20.40
CA HIS A 38 -27.75 -37.88 -20.48
C HIS A 38 -27.10 -37.18 -19.29
N VAL A 39 -27.22 -37.74 -18.08
CA VAL A 39 -26.55 -37.23 -16.87
C VAL A 39 -25.03 -37.32 -17.03
N GLN A 40 -24.53 -38.49 -17.48
CA GLN A 40 -23.11 -38.68 -17.74
C GLN A 40 -22.60 -37.69 -18.80
N ARG A 41 -23.33 -37.55 -19.91
CA ARG A 41 -22.97 -36.62 -21.00
C ARG A 41 -23.06 -35.15 -20.58
N PHE A 42 -23.90 -34.79 -19.63
CA PHE A 42 -23.94 -33.43 -19.10
C PHE A 42 -22.70 -33.12 -18.24
N PHE A 43 -22.39 -34.00 -17.27
CA PHE A 43 -21.28 -33.76 -16.33
C PHE A 43 -19.92 -33.97 -16.96
N ALA A 44 -19.71 -35.13 -17.59
CA ALA A 44 -18.44 -35.51 -18.20
C ALA A 44 -18.31 -34.97 -19.62
N GLY A 45 -19.41 -34.97 -20.40
CA GLY A 45 -19.39 -34.59 -21.81
C GLY A 45 -18.41 -35.44 -22.62
N ASP A 46 -17.41 -34.80 -23.23
CA ASP A 46 -16.32 -35.49 -23.94
C ASP A 46 -15.14 -35.83 -23.02
N GLY A 47 -15.20 -35.47 -21.74
CA GLY A 47 -14.14 -35.67 -20.74
C GLY A 47 -13.00 -34.65 -20.81
N PHE A 48 -12.98 -33.75 -21.81
CA PHE A 48 -11.83 -32.88 -22.09
C PHE A 48 -12.22 -31.41 -22.28
N LYS A 49 -13.11 -31.09 -23.22
CA LYS A 49 -13.46 -29.71 -23.60
C LYS A 49 -14.93 -29.38 -23.34
N ILE A 50 -15.79 -30.36 -23.53
CA ILE A 50 -17.24 -30.27 -23.50
C ILE A 50 -17.72 -31.01 -22.25
N GLY A 51 -18.61 -30.38 -21.48
CA GLY A 51 -19.14 -30.92 -20.23
C GLY A 51 -19.09 -29.89 -19.11
N PHE A 52 -19.97 -30.04 -18.13
CA PHE A 52 -20.08 -29.11 -17.01
C PHE A 52 -18.80 -29.06 -16.16
N ILE A 53 -18.26 -30.23 -15.78
CA ILE A 53 -17.06 -30.32 -14.93
C ILE A 53 -15.81 -29.77 -15.64
N PRO A 54 -15.49 -30.19 -16.90
CA PRO A 54 -14.36 -29.61 -17.63
C PRO A 54 -14.47 -28.10 -17.81
N SER A 55 -15.68 -27.59 -18.03
CA SER A 55 -15.92 -26.14 -18.19
C SER A 55 -15.66 -25.36 -16.90
N ILE A 56 -16.15 -25.85 -15.76
CA ILE A 56 -15.87 -25.25 -14.45
C ILE A 56 -14.38 -25.30 -14.13
N ARG A 57 -13.73 -26.45 -14.34
CA ARG A 57 -12.29 -26.60 -14.10
C ARG A 57 -11.50 -25.58 -14.92
N ARG A 58 -11.84 -25.40 -16.20
CA ARG A 58 -11.20 -24.42 -17.09
C ARG A 58 -11.40 -22.99 -16.59
N GLU A 59 -12.62 -22.64 -16.19
CA GLU A 59 -12.92 -21.30 -15.69
C GLU A 59 -12.15 -21.00 -14.39
N ILE A 60 -12.17 -21.93 -13.42
CA ILE A 60 -11.41 -21.81 -12.17
C ILE A 60 -9.92 -21.69 -12.49
N ALA A 61 -9.38 -22.54 -13.38
CA ALA A 61 -7.98 -22.50 -13.77
C ALA A 61 -7.61 -21.16 -14.42
N ASN A 62 -8.46 -20.60 -15.28
CA ASN A 62 -8.24 -19.30 -15.92
C ASN A 62 -8.24 -18.16 -14.89
N LEU A 63 -9.18 -18.16 -13.94
CA LEU A 63 -9.27 -17.14 -12.89
C LEU A 63 -8.09 -17.21 -11.91
N THR A 64 -7.66 -18.42 -11.57
CA THR A 64 -6.58 -18.69 -10.60
C THR A 64 -5.19 -18.79 -11.24
N ASN A 65 -5.09 -18.65 -12.57
CA ASN A 65 -3.83 -18.77 -13.27
C ASN A 65 -2.84 -17.71 -12.76
N SER A 66 -1.68 -18.15 -12.28
CA SER A 66 -0.67 -17.26 -11.70
C SER A 66 -0.09 -16.25 -12.70
N ALA A 67 0.00 -16.63 -13.97
CA ALA A 67 0.62 -15.83 -15.03
C ALA A 67 -0.33 -14.79 -15.65
N PHE A 68 -1.61 -15.12 -15.83
CA PHE A 68 -2.56 -14.24 -16.54
C PHE A 68 -3.96 -14.19 -15.94
N GLY A 69 -4.20 -14.90 -14.84
CA GLY A 69 -5.48 -14.88 -14.14
C GLY A 69 -5.79 -13.51 -13.56
N SER A 70 -7.07 -13.14 -13.56
CA SER A 70 -7.55 -11.85 -13.06
C SER A 70 -7.18 -11.62 -11.59
N ILE A 71 -7.20 -12.68 -10.77
CA ILE A 71 -6.80 -12.62 -9.36
C ILE A 71 -5.31 -12.31 -9.24
N SER A 72 -4.47 -13.00 -10.01
CA SER A 72 -3.02 -12.80 -9.97
C SER A 72 -2.59 -11.45 -10.53
N ASN A 73 -3.27 -10.96 -11.57
CA ASN A 73 -3.07 -9.60 -12.09
C ASN A 73 -3.44 -8.55 -11.03
N ARG A 74 -4.57 -8.74 -10.34
CA ARG A 74 -4.98 -7.83 -9.26
C ARG A 74 -4.00 -7.86 -8.08
N LYS A 75 -3.48 -9.05 -7.73
CA LYS A 75 -2.42 -9.20 -6.72
C LYS A 75 -1.16 -8.41 -7.10
N ARG A 76 -0.66 -8.59 -8.32
CA ARG A 76 0.52 -7.86 -8.83
C ARG A 76 0.32 -6.34 -8.82
N ALA A 77 -0.84 -5.86 -9.26
CA ALA A 77 -1.15 -4.44 -9.24
C ALA A 77 -1.14 -3.86 -7.82
N LEU A 78 -1.65 -4.61 -6.83
CA LEU A 78 -1.58 -4.21 -5.42
C LEU A 78 -0.14 -4.20 -4.90
N GLU A 79 0.66 -5.23 -5.22
CA GLU A 79 2.08 -5.28 -4.85
C GLU A 79 2.89 -4.11 -5.44
N ASP A 80 2.62 -3.74 -6.70
CA ASP A 80 3.27 -2.59 -7.33
C ASP A 80 2.86 -1.26 -6.70
N ASN A 81 1.59 -1.12 -6.30
CA ASN A 81 1.12 0.05 -5.55
C ASN A 81 1.78 0.15 -4.16
N ILE A 82 1.96 -0.97 -3.47
CA ILE A 82 2.69 -1.04 -2.20
C ILE A 82 4.12 -0.55 -2.41
N LYS A 83 4.86 -1.11 -3.37
CA LYS A 83 6.24 -0.72 -3.68
C LYS A 83 6.38 0.78 -4.00
N ARG A 84 5.44 1.35 -4.77
CA ARG A 84 5.43 2.78 -5.08
C ARG A 84 5.22 3.64 -3.83
N THR A 85 4.34 3.18 -2.93
CA THR A 85 4.08 3.84 -1.65
C THR A 85 5.32 3.81 -0.77
N ASP A 86 5.97 2.65 -0.65
CA ASP A 86 7.21 2.49 0.12
C ASP A 86 8.32 3.40 -0.40
N GLN A 87 8.48 3.50 -1.73
CA GLN A 87 9.45 4.39 -2.34
C GLN A 87 9.15 5.87 -2.03
N SER A 88 7.87 6.25 -2.01
CA SER A 88 7.43 7.60 -1.64
C SER A 88 7.73 7.92 -0.18
N ILE A 89 7.50 6.96 0.72
CA ILE A 89 7.84 7.07 2.15
C ILE A 89 9.35 7.28 2.31
N ALA A 90 10.18 6.41 1.73
CA ALA A 90 11.63 6.53 1.81
C ALA A 90 12.16 7.87 1.26
N ASN A 91 11.53 8.42 0.22
CA ASN A 91 11.88 9.73 -0.32
C ASN A 91 11.53 10.87 0.66
N LYS A 92 10.37 10.78 1.33
CA LYS A 92 9.93 11.75 2.33
C LYS A 92 10.83 11.71 3.57
N GLU A 93 11.18 10.53 4.07
CA GLU A 93 12.11 10.36 5.19
C GLU A 93 13.45 11.03 4.91
N ARG A 94 14.06 10.77 3.75
CA ARG A 94 15.29 11.45 3.32
C ARG A 94 15.15 12.97 3.24
N GLY A 95 13.97 13.47 2.89
CA GLY A 95 13.65 14.89 2.88
C GLY A 95 13.58 15.48 4.29
N LEU A 96 12.94 14.77 5.21
CA LEU A 96 12.83 15.14 6.63
C LEU A 96 14.22 15.17 7.28
N ASP A 97 15.07 14.18 7.05
CA ASP A 97 16.43 14.13 7.59
C ASP A 97 17.25 15.36 7.17
N ARG A 98 17.18 15.73 5.89
CA ARG A 98 17.86 16.93 5.37
C ARG A 98 17.32 18.21 6.00
N ARG A 99 16.00 18.29 6.17
CA ARG A 99 15.33 19.43 6.81
C ARG A 99 15.79 19.56 8.27
N GLU A 100 15.83 18.45 8.99
CA GLU A 100 16.31 18.40 10.38
C GLU A 100 17.77 18.87 10.47
N GLN A 101 18.65 18.33 9.63
CA GLN A 101 20.07 18.74 9.60
C GLN A 101 20.24 20.23 9.27
N GLN A 102 19.42 20.77 8.36
CA GLN A 102 19.43 22.20 8.06
C GLN A 102 19.00 23.03 9.28
N LEU A 103 17.91 22.65 9.94
CA LEU A 103 17.41 23.33 11.12
C LEU A 103 18.41 23.29 12.27
N ARG A 104 19.06 22.13 12.51
CA ARG A 104 20.13 21.99 13.52
C ARG A 104 21.30 22.94 13.24
N ARG A 105 21.75 23.05 11.98
CA ARG A 105 22.81 24.00 11.59
C ARG A 105 22.39 25.45 11.78
N GLN A 106 21.18 25.82 11.39
CA GLN A 106 20.65 27.17 11.59
C GLN A 106 20.56 27.54 13.07
N PHE A 107 20.10 26.60 13.91
CA PHE A 107 20.03 26.79 15.35
C PHE A 107 21.42 26.98 15.97
N SER A 108 22.41 26.14 15.61
CA SER A 108 23.78 26.29 16.10
C SER A 108 24.42 27.63 15.69
N ASN A 109 24.20 28.08 14.45
CA ASN A 109 24.67 29.39 13.98
C ASN A 109 24.00 30.54 14.74
N LEU A 110 22.70 30.40 15.05
CA LEU A 110 21.96 31.38 15.83
C LEU A 110 22.50 31.45 17.27
N GLU A 111 22.76 30.32 17.91
CA GLU A 111 23.39 30.27 19.25
C GLU A 111 24.77 30.94 19.26
N GLN A 112 25.61 30.66 18.25
CA GLN A 112 26.92 31.32 18.13
C GLN A 112 26.79 32.83 17.95
N THR A 113 25.85 33.27 17.11
CA THR A 113 25.60 34.70 16.86
C THR A 113 25.09 35.40 18.12
N MET A 114 24.15 34.78 18.84
CA MET A 114 23.66 35.29 20.12
C MET A 114 24.77 35.33 21.18
N GLY A 115 25.66 34.34 21.22
CA GLY A 115 26.83 34.33 22.08
C GLY A 115 27.78 35.51 21.81
N ARG A 116 28.10 35.77 20.54
CA ARG A 116 28.92 36.93 20.13
C ARG A 116 28.24 38.25 20.48
N LEU A 117 26.94 38.38 20.23
CA LEU A 117 26.18 39.59 20.58
C LEU A 117 26.19 39.83 22.09
N LYS A 118 25.96 38.80 22.92
CA LYS A 118 26.05 38.93 24.38
C LYS A 118 27.43 39.40 24.84
N GLN A 119 28.51 38.87 24.25
CA GLN A 119 29.88 39.30 24.55
C GLN A 119 30.13 40.77 24.14
N GLN A 120 29.64 41.18 22.98
CA GLN A 120 29.74 42.56 22.51
C GLN A 120 28.97 43.52 23.44
N SER A 121 27.74 43.18 23.83
CA SER A 121 26.94 43.97 24.77
C SER A 121 27.62 44.11 26.14
N ALA A 122 28.25 43.04 26.64
CA ALA A 122 29.00 43.08 27.90
C ALA A 122 30.23 44.00 27.81
N ALA A 123 30.99 43.95 26.71
CA ALA A 123 32.14 44.83 26.50
C ALA A 123 31.74 46.31 26.41
N VAL A 124 30.63 46.62 25.73
CA VAL A 124 30.11 48.00 25.65
C VAL A 124 29.61 48.50 27.00
N GLY A 125 28.94 47.66 27.79
CA GLY A 125 28.53 48.00 29.16
C GLY A 125 29.72 48.32 30.08
N GLN A 126 30.83 47.60 29.92
CA GLN A 126 32.07 47.84 30.67
C GLN A 126 32.77 49.14 30.25
N ILE A 127 32.76 49.46 28.94
CA ILE A 127 33.27 50.74 28.42
C ILE A 127 32.41 51.91 28.95
N GLY A 128 31.09 51.73 29.04
CA GLY A 128 30.17 52.73 29.60
C GLY A 128 30.36 53.01 31.09
N GLN A 129 30.91 52.08 31.86
CA GLN A 129 31.28 52.29 33.28
C GLN A 129 32.74 52.73 33.49
N GLY A 130 33.63 52.50 32.53
CA GLY A 130 35.05 52.88 32.63
C GLY A 130 35.42 54.24 32.02
N GLY A 131 34.49 54.92 31.32
CA GLY A 131 34.77 56.13 30.54
C GLY A 131 34.56 57.48 31.24
N GLY A 132 34.28 57.50 32.54
CA GLY A 132 33.98 58.71 33.31
C GLY A 132 35.11 59.13 34.27
N GLY A 133 36.25 59.60 33.75
CA GLY A 133 37.28 60.19 34.61
C GLY A 133 38.69 60.14 34.03
N MET A 134 39.01 61.01 33.07
CA MET A 134 40.40 61.43 32.85
C MET A 134 40.48 62.94 32.91
N ASN A 135 41.12 63.38 34.00
CA ASN A 135 41.28 64.73 34.51
C ASN A 135 42.15 65.57 33.57
N LEU A 136 41.60 66.67 33.04
CA LEU A 136 42.31 67.73 32.32
C LEU A 136 42.66 68.83 33.32
N SER A 137 43.87 68.78 33.91
CA SER A 137 44.49 69.95 34.54
C SER A 137 45.98 69.69 34.80
N GLY A 138 46.86 70.56 34.31
CA GLY A 138 48.27 70.57 34.73
C GLY A 138 49.26 70.86 33.60
N ALA A 139 49.34 72.11 33.19
CA ALA A 139 50.22 72.61 32.14
C ALA A 139 51.73 72.59 32.48
N SER A 140 52.53 72.64 31.39
CA SER A 140 53.77 73.44 31.24
C SER A 140 55.16 72.78 31.40
N LEU A 141 55.78 72.59 30.23
CA LEU A 141 57.15 72.95 29.82
C LEU A 141 58.40 72.47 30.59
N LYS A 142 59.25 71.79 29.80
CA LYS A 142 60.70 71.60 29.92
C LYS A 142 61.47 72.83 30.45
N ALA A 143 62.32 72.60 31.45
CA ALA A 143 63.77 72.87 31.46
C ALA A 143 64.41 72.06 32.59
#